data_AF-A0A2D5ZWP7-F1
#
_entry.id   AF-A0A2D5ZWP7-F1
#
_cell.length_a   1.000
_cell.length_b   1.000
_cell.length_c   1.000
_cell.angle_alpha   90.00
_cell.angle_beta   90.00
_cell.angle_gamma   90.00
#
_symmetry.space_group_name_H-M   'P 1'
#
loop_
_entity.id
_entity.type
_entity.pdbx_description
1 polymer ?
#
loop_
_entity_poly.entity_id
_entity_poly.type
_entity_poly.pdbx_seq_one_letter_code
_entity_poly.pdbx_strand_id
1 'polypeptide(L)'
;AAAFAGVSGGYSANLFIGTVDPILSGITQEAARLISPEYATHPAINWYFMLISTFLIAVIGSFVTEKIVEPNLGAYDDSYAEDVDQKNAMKPLTSQEKKGLKWAFVTIFGLGIIAALTIVPEWGILRDPVTGDALRSPFMRGIVAWIFIFFLIPSIVYGRITGTIKTDEDVIKGMSSAMSKLALYMVLVFFAAQFIAFFSWTNLGTIFAVSGANAMQAMGLTGPLIFIPFIFICGLVNLMLGSASAQWAVTAPIFVPMLMLVGYSPEVIQAAYRIGDSTTNIITPMMSYFGLILAFAESFDKRIRIGTIISTMLPYSILFMLGWSALFYIWVFVCGLPVGPGAPTYFTP
;
A
#
# COMPACT_ATOMS: atom_id res chain seq x y z
N ALA A 1 6.86 17.02 4.42
CA ALA A 1 7.47 15.73 4.83
C ALA A 1 6.45 14.74 5.39
N ALA A 2 5.77 15.08 6.49
CA ALA A 2 4.82 14.20 7.17
C ALA A 2 3.77 13.54 6.25
N ALA A 3 3.09 14.32 5.39
CA ALA A 3 2.10 13.77 4.46
C ALA A 3 2.72 12.79 3.44
N PHE A 4 3.90 13.09 2.90
CA PHE A 4 4.59 12.18 1.99
C PHE A 4 5.00 10.89 2.69
N ALA A 5 5.52 10.98 3.92
CA ALA A 5 5.83 9.82 4.75
C ALA A 5 4.60 8.95 5.04
N GLY A 6 3.47 9.57 5.40
CA GLY A 6 2.23 8.84 5.67
C GLY A 6 1.66 8.13 4.44
N VAL A 7 1.69 8.78 3.26
CA VAL A 7 1.13 8.21 2.02
C VAL A 7 2.05 7.17 1.39
N SER A 8 3.34 7.49 1.23
CA SER A 8 4.30 6.67 0.51
C SER A 8 5.02 5.68 1.44
N GLY A 9 5.47 6.15 2.60
CA GLY A 9 6.10 5.29 3.62
C GLY A 9 5.11 4.37 4.33
N GLY A 10 3.85 4.78 4.44
CA GLY A 10 2.73 4.00 4.96
C GLY A 10 1.91 3.28 3.89
N TYR A 11 2.40 3.17 2.65
CA TYR A 11 1.62 2.73 1.48
C TYR A 11 0.78 1.46 1.70
N SER A 12 1.36 0.43 2.31
CA SER A 12 0.65 -0.83 2.57
C SER A 12 -0.30 -0.79 3.77
N ALA A 13 -0.12 0.13 4.73
CA ALA A 13 -0.90 0.16 5.96
C ALA A 13 -2.22 0.90 5.74
N ASN A 14 -3.35 0.22 5.98
CA ASN A 14 -4.66 0.81 5.80
C ASN A 14 -5.69 0.19 6.75
N LEU A 15 -6.71 0.97 7.11
CA LEU A 15 -7.82 0.53 7.96
C LEU A 15 -8.74 -0.45 7.21
N PHE A 16 -8.88 -0.24 5.90
CA PHE A 16 -9.71 -1.06 5.01
C PHE A 16 -8.88 -1.69 3.91
N ILE A 17 -9.37 -2.81 3.39
CA ILE A 17 -8.81 -3.47 2.21
C ILE A 17 -8.84 -2.47 1.04
N GLY A 18 -7.68 -2.24 0.44
CA GLY A 18 -7.47 -1.39 -0.72
C GLY A 18 -7.26 -2.19 -1.99
N THR A 19 -6.86 -1.49 -3.05
CA THR A 19 -6.57 -2.09 -4.35
C THR A 19 -5.27 -2.89 -4.37
N VAL A 20 -4.34 -2.61 -3.44
CA VAL A 20 -3.05 -3.30 -3.31
C VAL A 20 -3.22 -4.73 -2.80
N ASP A 21 -4.13 -4.93 -1.85
CA ASP A 21 -4.35 -6.21 -1.20
C ASP A 21 -4.71 -7.37 -2.15
N PRO A 22 -5.71 -7.25 -3.05
CA PRO A 22 -6.01 -8.31 -4.01
C PRO A 22 -4.89 -8.54 -5.02
N ILE A 23 -4.15 -7.48 -5.40
CA ILE A 23 -3.05 -7.60 -6.36
C ILE A 23 -1.90 -8.41 -5.76
N LEU A 24 -1.45 -8.04 -4.56
CA LEU A 24 -0.37 -8.75 -3.88
C LEU A 24 -0.78 -10.18 -3.52
N SER A 25 -2.00 -10.36 -3.01
CA SER A 25 -2.54 -11.69 -2.69
C SER A 25 -2.58 -12.60 -3.91
N GLY A 26 -2.99 -12.09 -5.07
CA GLY A 26 -3.00 -12.84 -6.32
C GLY A 26 -1.61 -13.29 -6.73
N ILE A 27 -0.61 -12.40 -6.67
CA ILE A 27 0.79 -12.74 -6.99
C ILE A 27 1.33 -13.80 -6.02
N THR A 28 1.09 -13.61 -4.72
CA THR A 28 1.50 -14.54 -3.66
C THR A 28 0.89 -15.92 -3.87
N GLN A 29 -0.38 -16.00 -4.28
CA GLN A 29 -1.04 -17.26 -4.58
C GLN A 29 -0.36 -18.01 -5.73
N GLU A 30 -0.09 -17.34 -6.84
CA GLU A 30 0.57 -17.97 -7.98
C GLU A 30 1.99 -18.44 -7.64
N ALA A 31 2.71 -17.67 -6.81
CA ALA A 31 4.01 -18.10 -6.31
C ALA A 31 3.90 -19.30 -5.35
N ALA A 32 2.90 -19.34 -4.46
CA ALA A 32 2.67 -20.45 -3.54
C ALA A 32 2.30 -21.76 -4.26
N ARG A 33 1.61 -21.66 -5.40
CA ARG A 33 1.22 -22.80 -6.24
C ARG A 33 2.38 -23.55 -6.88
N LEU A 34 3.58 -22.97 -6.88
CA LEU A 34 4.81 -23.66 -7.26
C LEU A 34 5.19 -24.77 -6.27
N ILE A 35 4.78 -24.66 -5.01
CA ILE A 35 4.99 -25.68 -3.96
C ILE A 35 3.71 -26.49 -3.71
N SER A 36 2.56 -25.80 -3.61
CA SER A 36 1.26 -26.42 -3.30
C SER A 36 0.23 -26.01 -4.36
N PRO A 37 0.00 -26.81 -5.41
CA PRO A 37 -0.84 -26.43 -6.56
C PRO A 37 -2.28 -26.01 -6.20
N GLU A 38 -2.83 -26.54 -5.10
CA GLU A 38 -4.19 -26.22 -4.65
C GLU A 38 -4.26 -25.00 -3.71
N TYR A 39 -3.12 -24.34 -3.44
CA TYR A 39 -3.09 -23.20 -2.52
C TYR A 39 -3.96 -22.06 -3.03
N ALA A 40 -4.81 -21.53 -2.14
CA ALA A 40 -5.75 -20.46 -2.45
C ALA A 40 -5.72 -19.40 -1.34
N THR A 41 -5.42 -18.17 -1.75
CA THR A 41 -5.42 -16.99 -0.87
C THR A 41 -6.70 -16.17 -1.06
N HIS A 42 -6.83 -15.08 -0.31
CA HIS A 42 -7.86 -14.09 -0.52
C HIS A 42 -7.33 -12.68 -0.21
N PRO A 43 -7.95 -11.61 -0.74
CA PRO A 43 -7.44 -10.25 -0.55
C PRO A 43 -7.24 -9.82 0.91
N ALA A 44 -8.04 -10.35 1.85
CA ALA A 44 -7.93 -9.98 3.26
C ALA A 44 -6.75 -10.61 4.03
N ILE A 45 -5.85 -11.40 3.42
CA ILE A 45 -4.84 -12.21 4.14
C ILE A 45 -3.88 -11.42 5.04
N ASN A 46 -3.72 -10.11 4.86
CA ASN A 46 -2.89 -9.27 5.73
C ASN A 46 -3.67 -8.18 6.47
N TRP A 47 -5.00 -8.20 6.43
CA TRP A 47 -5.81 -7.08 6.87
C TRP A 47 -5.62 -6.74 8.36
N TYR A 48 -5.55 -7.74 9.25
CA TYR A 48 -5.35 -7.50 10.68
C TYR A 48 -4.02 -6.81 10.96
N PHE A 49 -2.94 -7.31 10.35
CA PHE A 49 -1.62 -6.73 10.51
C PHE A 49 -1.54 -5.31 9.90
N MET A 50 -2.13 -5.09 8.73
CA MET A 50 -2.13 -3.76 8.10
C MET A 50 -2.94 -2.72 8.87
N LEU A 51 -4.06 -3.13 9.49
CA LEU A 51 -4.88 -2.28 10.33
C LEU A 51 -4.10 -1.78 11.55
N ILE A 52 -3.45 -2.68 12.30
CA ILE A 52 -2.65 -2.26 13.46
C ILE A 52 -1.43 -1.44 13.04
N SER A 53 -0.85 -1.75 11.88
CA SER A 53 0.29 -1.02 11.31
C SER A 53 -0.05 0.44 11.02
N THR A 54 -1.29 0.76 10.66
CA THR A 54 -1.73 2.15 10.44
C THR A 54 -1.48 3.03 11.68
N PHE A 55 -1.81 2.54 12.87
CA PHE A 55 -1.61 3.28 14.11
C PHE A 55 -0.12 3.41 14.46
N LEU A 56 0.66 2.35 14.26
CA LEU A 56 2.10 2.40 14.48
C LEU A 56 2.76 3.45 13.59
N ILE A 57 2.48 3.42 12.27
CA ILE A 57 3.10 4.33 11.30
C ILE A 57 2.66 5.77 11.56
N ALA A 58 1.42 5.99 12.00
CA ALA A 58 0.98 7.32 12.44
C ALA A 58 1.80 7.81 13.64
N VAL A 59 1.97 6.99 14.68
CA VAL A 59 2.75 7.34 15.89
C VAL A 59 4.21 7.62 15.55
N ILE A 60 4.86 6.73 14.79
CA ILE A 60 6.26 6.92 14.38
C ILE A 60 6.39 8.14 13.47
N GLY A 61 5.46 8.33 12.53
CA GLY A 61 5.49 9.45 11.60
C GLY A 61 5.35 10.79 12.31
N SER A 62 4.43 10.89 13.27
CA SER A 62 4.29 12.06 14.14
C SER A 62 5.57 12.32 14.94
N PHE A 63 6.12 11.28 15.58
CA PHE A 63 7.35 11.40 16.35
C PHE A 63 8.53 11.90 15.49
N VAL A 64 8.74 11.32 14.30
CA VAL A 64 9.81 11.71 13.39
C VAL A 64 9.61 13.14 12.87
N THR A 65 8.36 13.53 12.62
CA THR A 65 8.03 14.90 12.23
C THR A 65 8.45 15.88 13.32
N GLU A 66 7.91 15.73 14.53
CA GLU A 66 8.05 16.70 15.61
C GLU A 66 9.45 16.72 16.24
N LYS A 67 10.14 15.57 16.29
CA LYS A 67 11.41 15.43 17.05
C LYS A 67 12.66 15.43 16.18
N ILE A 68 12.54 15.16 14.88
CA ILE A 68 13.70 15.04 14.00
C ILE A 68 13.59 16.02 12.84
N VAL A 69 12.53 15.93 12.04
CA VAL A 69 12.47 16.66 10.76
C VAL A 69 12.14 18.14 10.94
N GLU A 70 11.11 18.47 11.71
CA GLU A 70 10.72 19.85 11.94
C GLU A 70 11.85 20.67 12.62
N PRO A 71 12.53 20.18 13.67
CA PRO A 71 13.69 20.88 14.24
C PRO A 71 14.85 21.08 13.25
N ASN A 72 15.07 20.11 12.35
CA ASN A 72 16.17 20.18 11.37
C ASN A 72 15.89 21.12 10.19
N LEU A 73 14.62 21.33 9.84
CA LEU A 73 14.23 22.25 8.76
C LEU A 73 14.33 23.73 9.17
N GLY A 74 14.28 24.02 10.47
CA GLY A 74 14.40 25.38 11.00
C GLY A 74 13.15 26.24 10.80
N ALA A 75 13.29 27.55 11.05
CA ALA A 75 12.18 28.49 10.88
C ALA A 75 11.87 28.69 9.39
N TYR A 76 10.58 28.73 9.07
CA TYR A 76 10.10 28.96 7.72
C TYR A 76 10.45 30.38 7.24
N ASP A 77 10.97 30.49 6.02
CA ASP A 77 11.43 31.73 5.40
C ASP A 77 10.68 31.96 4.09
N ASP A 78 9.74 32.92 4.14
CA ASP A 78 8.89 33.29 3.02
C ASP A 78 9.66 33.81 1.80
N SER A 79 10.93 34.23 1.94
CA SER A 79 11.72 34.73 0.81
C SER A 79 12.04 33.66 -0.23
N TYR A 80 12.01 32.38 0.15
CA TYR A 80 12.30 31.24 -0.72
C TYR A 80 11.05 30.53 -1.24
N ALA A 81 9.87 30.89 -0.75
CA ALA A 81 8.60 30.32 -1.19
C ALA A 81 8.15 30.93 -2.51
N GLU A 82 7.33 30.20 -3.27
CA GLU A 82 6.46 30.84 -4.24
C GLU A 82 5.39 31.67 -3.51
N ASP A 83 4.86 32.68 -4.20
CA ASP A 83 3.73 33.46 -3.69
C ASP A 83 2.47 32.59 -3.79
N VAL A 84 2.39 31.59 -2.92
CA VAL A 84 1.28 30.63 -2.86
C VAL A 84 0.10 31.40 -2.29
N ASP A 85 -0.71 31.93 -3.20
CA ASP A 85 -1.90 32.73 -2.93
C ASP A 85 -2.68 32.17 -1.72
N GLN A 86 -2.75 32.95 -0.63
CA GLN A 86 -3.49 32.61 0.60
C GLN A 86 -4.96 32.25 0.33
N LYS A 87 -5.47 32.48 -0.89
CA LYS A 87 -6.79 32.05 -1.38
C LYS A 87 -7.06 30.55 -1.24
N ASN A 88 -6.03 29.70 -1.17
CA ASN A 88 -6.17 28.24 -1.00
C ASN A 88 -6.04 27.74 0.44
N ALA A 89 -5.95 28.63 1.44
CA ALA A 89 -6.00 28.21 2.84
C ALA A 89 -7.26 27.36 3.09
N MET A 90 -7.12 26.23 3.82
CA MET A 90 -8.24 25.36 4.19
C MET A 90 -9.31 26.19 4.92
N LYS A 91 -10.36 26.59 4.21
CA LYS A 91 -11.49 27.30 4.81
C LYS A 91 -12.28 26.31 5.67
N PRO A 92 -12.85 26.77 6.79
CA PRO A 92 -13.78 25.96 7.57
C PRO A 92 -14.93 25.47 6.68
N LEU A 93 -15.36 24.22 6.91
CA LEU A 93 -16.46 23.63 6.14
C LEU A 93 -17.73 24.48 6.25
N THR A 94 -18.29 24.82 5.09
CA THR A 94 -19.58 25.49 4.97
C THR A 94 -20.71 24.58 5.47
N SER A 95 -21.86 25.17 5.81
CA SER A 95 -23.05 24.41 6.22
C SER A 95 -23.52 23.43 5.13
N GLN A 96 -23.32 23.77 3.86
CA GLN A 96 -23.68 22.93 2.73
C GLN A 96 -22.75 21.73 2.60
N GLU A 97 -21.44 21.92 2.77
CA GLU A 97 -20.46 20.81 2.80
C GLU A 97 -20.69 19.88 3.97
N LYS A 98 -21.00 20.41 5.16
CA LYS A 98 -21.39 19.59 6.33
C LYS A 98 -22.64 18.74 6.03
N LYS A 99 -23.63 19.32 5.35
CA LYS A 99 -24.83 18.58 4.91
C LYS A 99 -24.46 17.50 3.89
N GLY A 100 -23.60 17.83 2.91
CA GLY A 100 -23.07 16.88 1.93
C GLY A 100 -22.38 15.70 2.59
N LEU A 101 -21.48 15.95 3.55
CA LEU A 101 -20.77 14.90 4.29
C LEU A 101 -21.72 13.97 5.04
N LYS A 102 -22.77 14.51 5.68
CA LYS A 102 -23.78 13.68 6.35
C LYS A 102 -24.48 12.73 5.38
N TRP A 103 -24.90 13.21 4.20
CA TRP A 103 -25.55 12.38 3.19
C TRP A 103 -24.60 11.39 2.53
N ALA A 104 -23.35 11.76 2.30
CA ALA A 104 -22.31 10.84 1.85
C ALA A 104 -22.10 9.71 2.86
N PHE A 105 -22.05 10.02 4.16
CA PHE A 105 -21.92 9.01 5.22
C PHE A 105 -23.12 8.07 5.27
N VAL A 106 -24.34 8.60 5.20
CA VAL A 106 -25.57 7.78 5.09
C VAL A 106 -25.52 6.86 3.87
N THR A 107 -24.99 7.35 2.75
CA THR A 107 -24.85 6.56 1.51
C THR A 107 -23.83 5.44 1.66
N ILE A 108 -22.66 5.72 2.26
CA ILE A 108 -21.65 4.70 2.60
C ILE A 108 -22.27 3.65 3.52
N PHE A 109 -23.03 4.05 4.53
CA PHE A 109 -23.68 3.13 5.45
C PHE A 109 -24.72 2.25 4.74
N GLY A 110 -25.55 2.83 3.87
CA GLY A 110 -26.51 2.09 3.05
C GLY A 110 -25.84 1.06 2.12
N LEU A 111 -24.76 1.47 1.43
CA LEU A 111 -23.95 0.55 0.62
C LEU A 111 -23.28 -0.54 1.46
N GLY A 112 -22.85 -0.19 2.68
CA GLY A 112 -22.32 -1.12 3.67
C GLY A 112 -23.33 -2.21 4.04
N ILE A 113 -24.59 -1.83 4.27
CA ILE A 113 -25.67 -2.80 4.54
C ILE A 113 -25.91 -3.69 3.32
N ILE A 114 -25.98 -3.12 2.11
CA ILE A 114 -26.18 -3.91 0.88
C ILE A 114 -25.04 -4.91 0.71
N ALA A 115 -23.79 -4.45 0.80
CA ALA A 115 -22.61 -5.30 0.73
C ALA A 115 -22.67 -6.40 1.80
N ALA A 116 -23.00 -6.04 3.05
CA ALA A 116 -23.15 -7.00 4.14
C ALA A 116 -24.22 -8.05 3.86
N LEU A 117 -25.40 -7.67 3.35
CA LEU A 117 -26.46 -8.62 2.99
C LEU A 117 -26.04 -9.60 1.87
N THR A 118 -25.12 -9.19 0.99
CA THR A 118 -24.61 -10.08 -0.06
C THR A 118 -23.61 -11.14 0.41
N ILE A 119 -22.98 -10.95 1.59
CA ILE A 119 -21.85 -11.76 2.04
C ILE A 119 -22.00 -12.34 3.45
N VAL A 120 -22.62 -11.62 4.39
CA VAL A 120 -22.71 -12.01 5.82
C VAL A 120 -23.72 -13.15 6.04
N PRO A 121 -24.98 -13.07 5.54
CA PRO A 121 -25.92 -14.16 5.72
C PRO A 121 -25.47 -15.43 4.99
N GLU A 122 -25.83 -16.61 5.50
CA GLU A 122 -25.53 -17.88 4.82
C GLU A 122 -26.13 -17.96 3.41
N TRP A 123 -27.27 -17.27 3.18
CA TRP A 123 -27.93 -17.14 1.88
C TRP A 123 -27.35 -16.01 1.01
N GLY A 124 -26.26 -15.37 1.42
CA GLY A 124 -25.64 -14.27 0.68
C GLY A 124 -25.24 -14.69 -0.74
N ILE A 125 -25.76 -13.99 -1.74
CA ILE A 125 -25.59 -14.34 -3.16
C ILE A 125 -24.14 -14.25 -3.67
N LEU A 126 -23.27 -13.51 -2.97
CA LEU A 126 -21.87 -13.32 -3.36
C LEU A 126 -20.90 -14.16 -2.53
N ARG A 127 -21.39 -15.13 -1.74
CA ARG A 127 -20.58 -16.19 -1.13
C ARG A 127 -20.10 -17.19 -2.19
N ASP A 128 -19.13 -18.04 -1.83
CA ASP A 128 -18.74 -19.12 -2.73
C ASP A 128 -19.93 -20.04 -3.03
N PRO A 129 -20.26 -20.30 -4.31
CA PRO A 129 -21.48 -21.02 -4.67
C PRO A 129 -21.45 -22.51 -4.33
N VAL A 130 -20.27 -23.08 -4.04
CA VAL A 130 -20.11 -24.51 -3.74
C VAL A 130 -19.94 -24.74 -2.24
N THR A 131 -19.03 -23.98 -1.62
CA THR A 131 -18.60 -24.14 -0.23
C THR A 131 -19.32 -23.19 0.73
N GLY A 132 -19.94 -22.12 0.22
CA GLY A 132 -20.51 -21.07 1.04
C GLY A 132 -19.45 -20.25 1.78
N ASP A 133 -18.16 -20.32 1.43
CA ASP A 133 -17.10 -19.52 2.05
C ASP A 133 -17.30 -18.02 1.75
N ALA A 134 -17.09 -17.16 2.76
CA ALA A 134 -17.15 -15.70 2.61
C ALA A 134 -15.80 -15.09 2.20
N LEU A 135 -14.68 -15.68 2.66
CA LEU A 135 -13.34 -15.17 2.42
C LEU A 135 -12.84 -15.56 1.02
N ARG A 136 -13.16 -16.78 0.57
CA ARG A 136 -12.84 -17.27 -0.78
C ARG A 136 -14.03 -17.18 -1.71
N SER A 137 -14.61 -15.98 -1.83
CA SER A 137 -15.91 -15.76 -2.48
C SER A 137 -15.82 -14.85 -3.71
N PRO A 138 -16.85 -14.85 -4.60
CA PRO A 138 -17.04 -13.83 -5.62
C PRO A 138 -16.99 -12.40 -5.08
N PHE A 139 -17.53 -12.16 -3.88
CA PHE A 139 -17.46 -10.86 -3.21
C PHE A 139 -16.00 -10.40 -3.03
N MET A 140 -15.16 -11.27 -2.48
CA MET A 140 -13.75 -10.94 -2.22
C MET A 140 -12.96 -10.80 -3.52
N ARG A 141 -13.19 -11.66 -4.52
CA ARG A 141 -12.57 -11.50 -5.85
C ARG A 141 -12.94 -10.16 -6.51
N GLY A 142 -14.18 -9.71 -6.30
CA GLY A 142 -14.72 -8.44 -6.81
C GLY A 142 -14.48 -7.22 -5.91
N ILE A 143 -13.65 -7.31 -4.86
CA ILE A 143 -13.53 -6.25 -3.86
C ILE A 143 -13.11 -4.90 -4.46
N VAL A 144 -12.33 -4.90 -5.55
CA VAL A 144 -11.94 -3.67 -6.27
C VAL A 144 -13.15 -2.96 -6.88
N ALA A 145 -14.13 -3.70 -7.41
CA ALA A 145 -15.36 -3.13 -7.94
C ALA A 145 -16.23 -2.54 -6.81
N TRP A 146 -16.26 -3.21 -5.64
CA TRP A 146 -16.91 -2.65 -4.45
C TRP A 146 -16.25 -1.35 -4.01
N ILE A 147 -14.92 -1.31 -3.88
CA ILE A 147 -14.18 -0.09 -3.55
C ILE A 147 -14.56 1.04 -4.53
N PHE A 148 -14.57 0.77 -5.84
CA PHE A 148 -15.00 1.74 -6.84
C PHE A 148 -16.43 2.27 -6.57
N ILE A 149 -17.39 1.39 -6.27
CA ILE A 149 -18.78 1.77 -5.92
C ILE A 149 -18.83 2.62 -4.63
N PHE A 150 -18.09 2.22 -3.59
CA PHE A 150 -18.01 2.92 -2.31
C PHE A 150 -17.36 4.30 -2.41
N PHE A 151 -16.51 4.54 -3.42
CA PHE A 151 -15.99 5.88 -3.70
C PHE A 151 -16.90 6.67 -4.64
N LEU A 152 -17.40 6.05 -5.72
CA LEU A 152 -18.16 6.73 -6.76
C LEU A 152 -19.51 7.26 -6.23
N ILE A 153 -20.34 6.40 -5.65
CA ILE A 153 -21.72 6.76 -5.31
C ILE A 153 -21.77 7.84 -4.22
N PRO A 154 -21.03 7.73 -3.09
CA PRO A 154 -21.02 8.79 -2.08
C PRO A 154 -20.46 10.10 -2.60
N SER A 155 -19.47 10.06 -3.51
CA SER A 155 -18.92 11.26 -4.16
C SER A 155 -19.98 11.97 -5.02
N ILE A 156 -20.80 11.21 -5.76
CA ILE A 156 -21.91 11.77 -6.54
C ILE A 156 -22.97 12.38 -5.61
N VAL A 157 -23.35 11.69 -4.54
CA VAL A 157 -24.33 12.20 -3.56
C VAL A 157 -23.80 13.49 -2.90
N TYR A 158 -22.55 13.49 -2.46
CA TYR A 158 -21.90 14.67 -1.91
C TYR A 158 -21.96 15.84 -2.90
N GLY A 159 -21.50 15.61 -4.14
CA GLY A 159 -21.45 16.65 -5.17
C GLY A 159 -22.82 17.18 -5.58
N ARG A 160 -23.86 16.33 -5.55
CA ARG A 160 -25.24 16.73 -5.79
C ARG A 160 -25.79 17.63 -4.68
N ILE A 161 -25.49 17.32 -3.41
CA ILE A 161 -25.94 18.13 -2.26
C ILE A 161 -25.17 19.46 -2.16
N THR A 162 -23.87 19.46 -2.46
CA THR A 162 -23.05 20.69 -2.47
C THR A 162 -23.20 21.51 -3.76
N GLY A 163 -23.85 20.95 -4.78
CA GLY A 163 -24.09 21.62 -6.06
C GLY A 163 -22.87 21.66 -6.99
N THR A 164 -21.81 20.92 -6.68
CA THR A 164 -20.62 20.78 -7.53
C THR A 164 -20.83 19.80 -8.68
N ILE A 165 -21.78 18.86 -8.54
CA ILE A 165 -22.25 17.95 -9.59
C ILE A 165 -23.73 18.27 -9.82
N LYS A 166 -24.08 18.77 -11.01
CA LYS A 166 -25.46 19.12 -11.37
C LYS A 166 -26.02 18.13 -12.39
N THR A 167 -25.19 17.67 -13.30
CA THR A 167 -25.56 16.72 -14.36
C THR A 167 -24.68 15.47 -14.31
N ASP A 168 -25.08 14.45 -15.06
CA ASP A 168 -24.27 13.27 -15.35
C ASP A 168 -23.00 13.61 -16.14
N GLU A 169 -23.03 14.62 -17.01
CA GLU A 169 -21.82 15.12 -17.68
C GLU A 169 -20.75 15.59 -16.70
N ASP A 170 -21.14 16.20 -15.57
CA ASP A 170 -20.18 16.67 -14.55
C ASP A 170 -19.45 15.48 -13.91
N VAL A 171 -20.12 14.34 -13.77
CA VAL A 171 -19.50 13.09 -13.27
C VAL A 171 -18.48 12.58 -14.30
N ILE A 172 -18.85 12.53 -15.57
CA ILE A 172 -17.96 12.09 -16.67
C ILE A 172 -16.75 13.02 -16.77
N LYS A 173 -16.96 14.35 -16.70
CA LYS A 173 -15.87 15.33 -16.69
C LYS A 173 -14.94 15.13 -15.49
N GLY A 174 -15.48 14.84 -14.31
CA GLY A 174 -14.70 14.50 -13.12
C GLY A 174 -13.82 13.27 -13.32
N MET A 175 -14.39 12.19 -13.84
CA MET A 175 -13.66 10.95 -14.15
C MET A 175 -12.57 11.18 -15.21
N SER A 176 -12.90 11.88 -16.30
CA SER A 176 -11.94 12.22 -17.36
C SER A 176 -10.79 13.09 -16.84
N SER A 177 -11.08 14.11 -16.03
CA SER A 177 -10.07 14.96 -15.41
C SER A 177 -9.13 14.16 -14.50
N ALA A 178 -9.67 13.22 -13.71
CA ALA A 178 -8.86 12.33 -12.89
C ALA A 178 -7.91 11.47 -13.75
N MET A 179 -8.38 10.92 -14.87
CA MET A 179 -7.55 10.15 -15.80
C MET A 179 -6.50 11.01 -16.51
N SER A 180 -6.82 12.24 -16.91
CA SER A 180 -5.87 13.15 -17.55
C SER A 180 -4.69 13.49 -16.62
N LYS A 181 -4.94 13.66 -15.32
CA LYS A 181 -3.87 13.90 -14.32
C LYS A 181 -2.92 12.70 -14.18
N LEU A 182 -3.36 11.51 -14.57
CA LEU A 182 -2.54 10.30 -14.58
C LEU A 182 -1.78 10.10 -15.89
N ALA A 183 -1.86 11.00 -16.88
CA ALA A 183 -1.20 10.80 -18.18
C ALA A 183 0.32 10.59 -18.06
N LEU A 184 1.00 11.41 -17.26
CA LEU A 184 2.44 11.25 -17.01
C LEU A 184 2.73 9.94 -16.26
N TYR A 185 1.87 9.59 -15.31
CA TYR A 185 1.94 8.29 -14.61
C TYR A 185 1.78 7.12 -15.60
N MET A 186 0.87 7.20 -16.57
CA MET A 186 0.69 6.16 -17.59
C MET A 186 1.93 5.99 -18.47
N VAL A 187 2.59 7.08 -18.87
CA VAL A 187 3.86 7.02 -19.61
C VAL A 187 4.97 6.38 -18.79
N LEU A 188 5.08 6.75 -17.51
CA LEU A 188 6.09 6.20 -16.63
C LEU A 188 5.83 4.71 -16.34
N VAL A 189 4.59 4.33 -16.04
CA VAL A 189 4.18 2.94 -15.86
C VAL A 189 4.41 2.11 -17.12
N PHE A 190 4.21 2.68 -18.31
CA PHE A 190 4.51 2.00 -19.57
C PHE A 190 5.98 1.57 -19.63
N PHE A 191 6.92 2.51 -19.45
CA PHE A 191 8.34 2.20 -19.48
C PHE A 191 8.79 1.31 -18.30
N ALA A 192 8.23 1.54 -17.12
CA ALA A 192 8.47 0.66 -15.97
C ALA A 192 8.02 -0.77 -16.28
N ALA A 193 6.82 -0.96 -16.84
CA ALA A 193 6.31 -2.27 -17.25
C ALA A 193 7.22 -2.94 -18.29
N GLN A 194 7.73 -2.20 -19.28
CA GLN A 194 8.71 -2.74 -20.23
C GLN A 194 10.02 -3.15 -19.55
N PHE A 195 10.54 -2.32 -18.65
CA PHE A 195 11.74 -2.64 -17.88
C PHE A 195 11.53 -3.92 -17.05
N ILE A 196 10.41 -4.04 -16.33
CA ILE A 196 10.07 -5.22 -15.54
C ILE A 196 9.96 -6.45 -16.44
N ALA A 197 9.32 -6.32 -17.61
CA ALA A 197 9.22 -7.40 -18.58
C ALA A 197 10.59 -7.85 -19.08
N PHE A 198 11.48 -6.92 -19.47
CA PHE A 198 12.84 -7.27 -19.90
C PHE A 198 13.72 -7.78 -18.75
N PHE A 199 13.57 -7.24 -17.55
CA PHE A 199 14.30 -7.68 -16.36
C PHE A 199 13.87 -9.10 -15.94
N SER A 200 12.59 -9.43 -16.08
CA SER A 200 12.06 -10.79 -15.91
C SER A 200 12.53 -11.71 -17.05
N TRP A 201 12.45 -11.27 -18.30
CA TRP A 201 12.85 -12.06 -19.48
C TRP A 201 14.34 -12.41 -19.48
N THR A 202 15.18 -11.48 -19.04
CA THR A 202 16.64 -11.68 -18.89
C THR A 202 17.00 -12.55 -17.68
N ASN A 203 16.02 -12.94 -16.86
CA ASN A 203 16.22 -13.64 -15.59
C ASN A 203 17.11 -12.90 -14.58
N LEU A 204 17.37 -11.60 -14.75
CA LEU A 204 18.19 -10.84 -13.81
C LEU A 204 17.54 -10.75 -12.44
N GLY A 205 16.22 -10.52 -12.39
CA GLY A 205 15.46 -10.58 -11.14
C GLY A 205 15.56 -11.94 -10.46
N THR A 206 15.50 -13.01 -11.27
CA THR A 206 15.68 -14.38 -10.79
C THR A 206 17.07 -14.63 -10.23
N ILE A 207 18.12 -14.21 -10.93
CA ILE A 207 19.50 -14.35 -10.48
C ILE A 207 19.72 -13.60 -9.16
N PHE A 208 19.23 -12.36 -9.04
CA PHE A 208 19.37 -11.57 -7.81
C PHE A 208 18.64 -12.21 -6.63
N ALA A 209 17.40 -12.65 -6.82
CA ALA A 209 16.62 -13.25 -5.75
C ALA A 209 17.09 -14.66 -5.39
N VAL A 210 17.56 -15.48 -6.35
CA VAL A 210 18.21 -16.77 -6.07
C VAL A 210 19.55 -16.56 -5.35
N SER A 211 20.34 -15.56 -5.74
CA SER A 211 21.58 -15.23 -5.05
C SER A 211 21.32 -14.75 -3.62
N GLY A 212 20.29 -13.92 -3.41
CA GLY A 212 19.85 -13.49 -2.09
C GLY A 212 19.29 -14.64 -1.24
N ALA A 213 18.49 -15.53 -1.84
CA ALA A 213 17.99 -16.75 -1.23
C ALA A 213 19.14 -17.67 -0.79
N ASN A 214 20.11 -17.93 -1.66
CA ASN A 214 21.29 -18.73 -1.36
C ASN A 214 22.15 -18.10 -0.26
N ALA A 215 22.31 -16.77 -0.28
CA ALA A 215 23.01 -16.05 0.79
C ALA A 215 22.29 -16.21 2.14
N MET A 216 20.96 -16.12 2.17
CA MET A 216 20.17 -16.34 3.38
C MET A 216 20.22 -17.80 3.86
N GLN A 217 20.15 -18.78 2.94
CA GLN A 217 20.31 -20.20 3.28
C GLN A 217 21.71 -20.50 3.82
N ALA A 218 22.75 -19.91 3.23
CA ALA A 218 24.13 -20.05 3.67
C ALA A 218 24.38 -19.47 5.07
N MET A 219 23.60 -18.47 5.49
CA MET A 219 23.64 -17.95 6.87
C MET A 219 23.07 -18.93 7.89
N GLY A 220 22.42 -20.03 7.46
CA GLY A 220 21.86 -21.05 8.36
C GLY A 220 20.76 -20.50 9.27
N LEU A 221 20.13 -19.39 8.88
CA LEU A 221 19.08 -18.75 9.67
C LEU A 221 17.85 -19.66 9.68
N THR A 222 17.66 -20.35 10.80
CA THR A 222 16.46 -21.13 11.06
C THR A 222 15.46 -20.30 11.87
N GLY A 223 14.18 -20.47 11.59
CA GLY A 223 13.11 -19.79 12.32
C GLY A 223 12.92 -18.31 11.92
N PRO A 224 12.29 -17.51 12.81
CA PRO A 224 11.75 -16.20 12.44
C PRO A 224 12.77 -15.18 11.95
N LEU A 225 14.05 -15.34 12.35
CA LEU A 225 15.12 -14.40 12.01
C LEU A 225 15.35 -14.22 10.51
N ILE A 226 14.92 -15.17 9.68
CA ILE A 226 15.00 -15.08 8.22
C ILE A 226 14.23 -13.87 7.65
N PHE A 227 13.24 -13.36 8.39
CA PHE A 227 12.47 -12.21 7.95
C PHE A 227 13.22 -10.88 8.06
N ILE A 228 14.25 -10.76 8.90
CA ILE A 228 15.09 -9.53 8.95
C ILE A 228 15.81 -9.28 7.60
N PRO A 229 16.66 -10.21 7.10
CA PRO A 229 17.33 -10.01 5.83
C PRO A 229 16.34 -9.99 4.67
N PHE A 230 15.23 -10.72 4.74
CA PHE A 230 14.18 -10.67 3.73
C PHE A 230 13.55 -9.27 3.60
N ILE A 231 13.08 -8.68 4.71
CA ILE A 231 12.52 -7.32 4.73
C ILE A 231 13.54 -6.31 4.19
N PHE A 232 14.80 -6.43 4.60
CA PHE A 232 15.87 -5.54 4.15
C PHE A 232 16.15 -5.68 2.65
N ILE A 233 16.22 -6.90 2.12
CA ILE A 233 16.37 -7.16 0.68
C ILE A 233 15.18 -6.60 -0.10
N CYS A 234 13.94 -6.78 0.39
CA CYS A 234 12.77 -6.17 -0.23
C CYS A 234 12.87 -4.64 -0.27
N GLY A 235 13.31 -4.00 0.81
CA GLY A 235 13.54 -2.56 0.83
C GLY A 235 14.64 -2.11 -0.13
N LEU A 236 15.74 -2.87 -0.27
CA LEU A 236 16.81 -2.58 -1.21
C LEU A 236 16.35 -2.71 -2.66
N VAL A 237 15.63 -3.77 -3.00
CA VAL A 237 15.06 -3.98 -4.34
C VAL A 237 14.08 -2.87 -4.68
N ASN A 238 13.30 -2.40 -3.70
CA ASN A 238 12.35 -1.30 -3.91
C ASN A 238 13.02 0.03 -4.29
N LEU A 239 14.27 0.27 -3.86
CA LEU A 239 15.02 1.44 -4.33
C LEU A 239 15.24 1.43 -5.84
N MET A 240 15.28 0.25 -6.46
CA MET A 240 15.44 0.05 -7.90
C MET A 240 14.08 -0.11 -8.62
N LEU A 241 13.11 -0.76 -7.97
CA LEU A 241 11.79 -1.10 -8.51
C LEU A 241 10.69 -0.49 -7.64
N GLY A 242 10.43 0.82 -7.78
CA GLY A 242 9.46 1.56 -6.94
C GLY A 242 7.98 1.27 -7.19
N SER A 243 7.62 0.05 -7.61
CA SER A 243 6.25 -0.40 -7.82
C SER A 243 6.02 -1.72 -7.11
N ALA A 244 5.09 -1.72 -6.15
CA ALA A 244 4.84 -2.88 -5.30
C ALA A 244 4.45 -4.14 -6.11
N SER A 245 3.46 -4.02 -7.00
CA SER A 245 3.03 -5.16 -7.80
C SER A 245 4.13 -5.67 -8.75
N ALA A 246 4.93 -4.75 -9.30
CA ALA A 246 6.04 -5.08 -10.18
C ALA A 246 7.16 -5.83 -9.46
N GLN A 247 7.62 -5.27 -8.34
CA GLN A 247 8.64 -5.89 -7.51
C GLN A 247 8.17 -7.25 -7.03
N TRP A 248 6.94 -7.34 -6.54
CA TRP A 248 6.42 -8.60 -6.02
C TRP A 248 6.24 -9.65 -7.10
N ALA A 249 5.78 -9.29 -8.31
CA ALA A 249 5.67 -10.23 -9.43
C ALA A 249 7.02 -10.88 -9.79
N VAL A 250 8.13 -10.15 -9.66
CA VAL A 250 9.47 -10.65 -9.94
C VAL A 250 10.04 -11.46 -8.76
N THR A 251 9.79 -11.02 -7.53
CA THR A 251 10.46 -11.56 -6.33
C THR A 251 9.67 -12.65 -5.63
N ALA A 252 8.34 -12.64 -5.70
CA ALA A 252 7.47 -13.63 -5.06
C ALA A 252 7.71 -15.07 -5.55
N PRO A 253 7.84 -15.36 -6.87
CA PRO A 253 8.09 -16.72 -7.36
C PRO A 253 9.38 -17.37 -6.84
N ILE A 254 10.23 -16.60 -6.15
CA ILE A 254 11.53 -17.04 -5.66
C ILE A 254 11.51 -17.10 -4.14
N PHE A 255 11.14 -16.01 -3.47
CA PHE A 255 11.13 -15.96 -2.01
C PHE A 255 9.95 -16.71 -1.39
N VAL A 256 8.76 -16.71 -2.02
CA VAL A 256 7.59 -17.41 -1.46
C VAL A 256 7.85 -18.92 -1.41
N PRO A 257 8.22 -19.61 -2.51
CA PRO A 257 8.54 -21.03 -2.44
C PRO A 257 9.66 -21.35 -1.44
N MET A 258 10.72 -20.55 -1.42
CA MET A 258 11.85 -20.75 -0.53
C MET A 258 11.41 -20.66 0.95
N LEU A 259 10.67 -19.62 1.33
CA LEU A 259 10.23 -19.43 2.72
C LEU A 259 9.11 -20.41 3.12
N MET A 260 8.30 -20.88 2.16
CA MET A 260 7.36 -21.98 2.39
C MET A 260 8.09 -23.28 2.73
N LEU A 261 9.17 -23.61 2.03
CA LEU A 261 10.00 -24.79 2.34
C LEU A 261 10.69 -24.69 3.71
N VAL A 262 10.95 -23.46 4.19
CA VAL A 262 11.42 -23.21 5.56
C VAL A 262 10.30 -23.39 6.59
N GLY A 263 9.03 -23.37 6.16
CA GLY A 263 7.86 -23.65 6.99
C GLY A 263 6.96 -22.44 7.26
N TYR A 264 7.11 -21.33 6.54
CA TYR A 264 6.28 -20.12 6.71
C TYR A 264 5.18 -20.01 5.67
N SER A 265 4.02 -19.51 6.09
CA SER A 265 2.89 -19.32 5.18
C SER A 265 3.13 -18.17 4.19
N PRO A 266 2.58 -18.26 2.96
CA PRO A 266 2.59 -17.16 1.99
C PRO A 266 2.03 -15.85 2.55
N GLU A 267 1.06 -15.91 3.47
CA GLU A 267 0.45 -14.73 4.08
C GLU A 267 1.45 -13.95 4.95
N VAL A 268 2.24 -14.65 5.77
CA VAL A 268 3.30 -14.03 6.59
C VAL A 268 4.41 -13.50 5.71
N ILE A 269 4.77 -14.23 4.66
CA ILE A 269 5.79 -13.82 3.69
C ILE A 269 5.36 -12.52 2.98
N GLN A 270 4.11 -12.43 2.53
CA GLN A 270 3.58 -11.22 1.93
C GLN A 270 3.54 -10.05 2.91
N ALA A 271 3.19 -10.30 4.18
CA ALA A 271 3.18 -9.25 5.20
C ALA A 271 4.59 -8.66 5.40
N ALA A 272 5.62 -9.50 5.45
CA ALA A 272 7.01 -9.06 5.54
C ALA A 272 7.48 -8.30 4.29
N TYR A 273 7.09 -8.76 3.09
CA TYR A 273 7.39 -8.06 1.84
C TYR A 273 6.83 -6.63 1.86
N ARG A 274 5.57 -6.46 2.29
CA ARG A 274 4.88 -5.16 2.34
C ARG A 274 5.57 -4.13 3.23
N ILE A 275 6.28 -4.59 4.27
CA ILE A 275 7.10 -3.72 5.13
C ILE A 275 8.31 -3.17 4.35
N GLY A 276 9.06 -4.07 3.70
CA GLY A 276 10.23 -3.68 2.91
C GLY A 276 9.86 -2.74 1.75
N ASP A 277 8.82 -3.08 1.00
CA ASP A 277 8.27 -2.28 -0.09
C ASP A 277 7.87 -0.86 0.35
N SER A 278 7.12 -0.73 1.44
CA SER A 278 6.58 0.57 1.84
C SER A 278 7.65 1.52 2.38
N THR A 279 8.54 1.01 3.22
CA THR A 279 9.44 1.82 4.06
C THR A 279 10.52 2.56 3.27
N THR A 280 10.94 2.07 2.11
CA THR A 280 11.97 2.72 1.27
C THR A 280 11.39 3.55 0.11
N ASN A 281 10.06 3.55 -0.09
CA ASN A 281 9.42 4.34 -1.15
C ASN A 281 9.71 5.84 -1.08
N ILE A 282 9.96 6.36 0.13
CA ILE A 282 10.18 7.79 0.39
C ILE A 282 11.63 8.24 0.19
N ILE A 283 12.56 7.31 -0.02
CA ILE A 283 13.98 7.59 -0.24
C ILE A 283 14.47 7.20 -1.65
N THR A 284 13.57 6.73 -2.52
CA THR A 284 13.92 6.41 -3.91
C THR A 284 13.51 7.53 -4.88
N PRO A 285 14.44 8.03 -5.72
CA PRO A 285 14.09 8.94 -6.81
C PRO A 285 13.37 8.21 -7.96
N MET A 286 13.35 6.88 -7.95
CA MET A 286 12.70 6.04 -8.97
C MET A 286 11.19 5.93 -8.77
N MET A 287 10.65 6.43 -7.65
CA MET A 287 9.22 6.48 -7.43
C MET A 287 8.55 7.39 -8.47
N SER A 288 7.47 6.89 -9.07
CA SER A 288 6.74 7.57 -10.16
C SER A 288 6.20 8.96 -9.79
N TYR A 289 5.94 9.20 -8.51
CA TYR A 289 5.43 10.47 -7.98
C TYR A 289 6.51 11.41 -7.46
N PHE A 290 7.79 11.02 -7.46
CA PHE A 290 8.87 11.80 -6.85
C PHE A 290 8.98 13.21 -7.45
N GLY A 291 8.85 13.35 -8.78
CA GLY A 291 8.89 14.65 -9.46
C GLY A 291 7.77 15.60 -9.03
N LEU A 292 6.56 15.08 -8.78
CA LEU A 292 5.45 15.88 -8.26
C LEU A 292 5.71 16.35 -6.83
N ILE A 293 6.26 15.47 -6.00
CA ILE A 293 6.64 15.80 -4.61
C ILE A 293 7.76 16.85 -4.59
N LEU A 294 8.73 16.75 -5.50
CA LEU A 294 9.79 17.74 -5.65
C LEU A 294 9.22 19.11 -6.04
N ALA A 295 8.38 19.17 -7.08
CA ALA A 295 7.74 20.42 -7.50
C ALA A 295 6.90 21.04 -6.37
N PHE A 296 6.17 20.22 -5.61
CA PHE A 296 5.41 20.69 -4.46
C PHE A 296 6.32 21.17 -3.32
N ALA A 297 7.47 20.54 -3.09
CA ALA A 297 8.42 21.01 -2.07
C ALA A 297 9.10 22.32 -2.50
N GLU A 298 9.45 22.44 -3.79
CA GLU A 298 10.05 23.65 -4.37
C GLU A 298 9.11 24.87 -4.31
N SER A 299 7.79 24.68 -4.26
CA SER A 299 6.87 25.80 -4.05
C SER A 299 6.94 26.40 -2.63
N PHE A 300 7.44 25.65 -1.64
CA PHE A 300 7.66 26.16 -0.27
C PHE A 300 9.11 26.63 -0.05
N ASP A 301 10.09 26.01 -0.69
CA ASP A 301 11.49 26.46 -0.65
C ASP A 301 12.20 26.09 -1.95
N LYS A 302 12.50 27.10 -2.77
CA LYS A 302 13.19 26.96 -4.07
C LYS A 302 14.60 26.39 -4.00
N ARG A 303 15.19 26.26 -2.81
CA ARG A 303 16.52 25.64 -2.61
C ARG A 303 16.43 24.11 -2.48
N ILE A 304 15.23 23.55 -2.29
CA ILE A 304 15.05 22.11 -2.17
C ILE A 304 15.48 21.43 -3.48
N ARG A 305 16.29 20.38 -3.34
CA ARG A 305 16.69 19.50 -4.42
C ARG A 305 16.39 18.06 -4.04
N ILE A 306 16.58 17.15 -4.99
CA ILE A 306 16.43 15.70 -4.81
C ILE A 306 17.14 15.22 -3.53
N GLY A 307 18.39 15.64 -3.33
CA GLY A 307 19.18 15.26 -2.15
C GLY A 307 18.58 15.74 -0.83
N THR A 308 18.02 16.97 -0.80
CA THR A 308 17.35 17.53 0.39
C THR A 308 16.09 16.73 0.74
N ILE A 309 15.31 16.32 -0.26
CA ILE A 309 14.12 15.48 -0.01
C ILE A 309 14.54 14.14 0.55
N ILE A 310 15.48 13.45 -0.09
CA ILE A 310 15.93 12.12 0.35
C ILE A 310 16.51 12.20 1.77
N SER A 311 17.36 13.18 2.07
CA SER A 311 17.93 13.33 3.42
C SER A 311 16.88 13.65 4.47
N THR A 312 15.86 14.44 4.12
CA THR A 312 14.71 14.73 5.00
C THR A 312 13.86 13.49 5.25
N MET A 313 13.73 12.58 4.28
CA MET A 313 12.92 11.37 4.40
C MET A 313 13.65 10.18 5.02
N LEU A 314 14.99 10.19 5.03
CA LEU A 314 15.81 9.09 5.54
C LEU A 314 15.48 8.69 6.99
N PRO A 315 15.27 9.63 7.94
CA PRO A 315 14.86 9.26 9.30
C PRO A 315 13.52 8.52 9.36
N TYR A 316 12.55 8.89 8.51
CA TYR A 316 11.27 8.19 8.44
C TYR A 316 11.46 6.77 7.93
N SER A 317 12.22 6.59 6.85
CA SER A 317 12.44 5.28 6.23
C SER A 317 13.08 4.31 7.21
N ILE A 318 14.12 4.74 7.93
CA ILE A 318 14.81 3.92 8.94
C ILE A 318 13.87 3.56 10.10
N LEU A 319 13.16 4.54 10.67
CA LEU A 319 12.31 4.28 11.85
C LEU A 319 11.03 3.52 11.50
N PHE A 320 10.47 3.72 10.31
CA PHE A 320 9.39 2.85 9.80
C PHE A 320 9.90 1.43 9.60
N MET A 321 11.05 1.22 8.96
CA MET A 321 11.60 -0.12 8.75
C MET A 321 11.81 -0.84 10.09
N LEU A 322 12.45 -0.18 11.06
CA LEU A 322 12.72 -0.76 12.38
C LEU A 322 11.44 -1.00 13.18
N GLY A 323 10.58 0.01 13.30
CA GLY A 323 9.35 -0.09 14.11
C GLY A 323 8.36 -1.08 13.52
N TRP A 324 8.21 -1.10 12.19
CA TRP A 324 7.27 -1.99 11.52
C TRP A 324 7.78 -3.44 11.52
N SER A 325 9.09 -3.65 11.36
CA SER A 325 9.71 -4.95 11.58
C SER A 325 9.51 -5.42 13.04
N ALA A 326 9.74 -4.55 14.02
CA ALA A 326 9.52 -4.88 15.42
C ALA A 326 8.06 -5.29 15.69
N LEU A 327 7.09 -4.55 15.16
CA LEU A 327 5.67 -4.90 15.25
C LEU A 327 5.38 -6.24 14.58
N PHE A 328 5.96 -6.52 13.41
CA PHE A 328 5.83 -7.82 12.74
C PHE A 328 6.29 -8.97 13.63
N TYR A 329 7.45 -8.85 14.27
CA TYR A 329 7.94 -9.88 15.18
C TYR A 329 7.08 -10.05 16.42
N ILE A 330 6.68 -8.93 17.05
CA ILE A 330 5.83 -8.95 18.24
C ILE A 330 4.47 -9.58 17.91
N TRP A 331 3.86 -9.18 16.79
CA TRP A 331 2.55 -9.66 16.39
C TRP A 331 2.57 -11.15 16.03
N VAL A 332 3.46 -11.55 15.13
CA VAL A 332 3.42 -12.88 14.51
C VAL A 332 4.08 -13.94 15.38
N PHE A 333 5.22 -13.65 16.00
CA PHE A 333 6.04 -14.67 16.67
C PHE A 333 5.99 -14.60 18.19
N VAL A 334 5.80 -13.43 18.79
CA VAL A 334 5.68 -13.31 20.24
C VAL A 334 4.24 -13.53 20.69
N CYS A 335 3.29 -12.82 20.08
CA CYS A 335 1.87 -12.94 20.41
C CYS A 335 1.16 -14.07 19.66
N GLY A 336 1.77 -14.63 18.61
CA GLY A 336 1.16 -15.69 17.80
C GLY A 336 -0.11 -15.25 17.07
N LEU A 337 -0.26 -13.94 16.80
CA LEU A 337 -1.46 -13.38 16.20
C LEU A 337 -1.43 -13.57 14.67
N PRO A 338 -2.56 -13.94 14.05
CA PRO A 338 -2.63 -14.10 12.61
C PRO A 338 -2.49 -12.75 11.92
N VAL A 339 -1.85 -12.74 10.74
CA VAL A 339 -1.68 -11.51 9.94
C VAL A 339 -2.98 -11.07 9.26
N GLY A 340 -3.96 -11.97 9.15
CA GLY A 340 -5.29 -11.70 8.61
C GLY A 340 -6.27 -12.86 8.91
N PRO A 341 -7.56 -12.71 8.56
CA PRO A 341 -8.52 -13.80 8.67
C PRO A 341 -8.05 -14.99 7.83
N GLY A 342 -8.13 -16.21 8.38
CA GLY A 342 -7.73 -17.42 7.66
C GLY A 342 -6.25 -17.50 7.28
N ALA A 343 -5.37 -16.68 7.87
CA ALA A 343 -3.95 -16.62 7.55
C ALA A 343 -3.11 -17.32 8.64
N PRO A 344 -2.78 -18.62 8.49
CA PRO A 344 -1.92 -19.33 9.43
C PRO A 344 -0.50 -18.74 9.40
N THR A 345 0.25 -18.86 10.49
CA THR A 345 1.66 -18.40 10.52
C THR A 345 2.60 -19.36 9.81
N TYR A 346 2.37 -20.65 9.97
CA TYR A 346 3.22 -21.71 9.47
C TYR A 346 2.57 -22.40 8.28
N PHE A 347 3.40 -22.81 7.34
CA PHE A 347 3.01 -23.68 6.23
C PHE A 347 3.34 -25.12 6.60
N THR A 348 2.33 -25.99 6.51
CA THR A 348 2.48 -27.44 6.57
C THR A 348 2.21 -28.00 5.18
N PRO A 349 3.15 -28.74 4.56
CA PRO A 349 3.04 -29.29 3.22
C PRO A 349 1.80 -30.16 2.99
#